data_AF-A0A1V3WI02-F1
#
_entry.id   AF-A0A1V3WI02-F1
#
_cell.length_a   1.000
_cell.length_b   1.000
_cell.length_c   1.000
_cell.angle_alpha   90.00
_cell.angle_beta   90.00
_cell.angle_gamma   90.00
#
_symmetry.space_group_name_H-M   'P 1'
#
loop_
_entity.id
_entity.type
_entity.pdbx_description
1 polymer ?
#
loop_
_entity_poly.entity_id
_entity_poly.type
_entity_poly.pdbx_seq_one_letter_code
_entity_poly.pdbx_strand_id
1 'polypeptide(L)'
;MGQFERTLIIADEGSYVHYVEGCVPAGELITTADGDLRPIESIRVGDYVSSHDGRPHRVTAVQMRDLNGELYSFTPMSSANKFSVTAEHPLLIVPRHEVRVMRKERKGWKAEVNSAKLRRTEPRWIAAKNVAEGDFLIYPKPKPIPHKTVLSLEFARLAGYYLAEGHACLTNGCESLIFSFHSDEFEFVEEVRQACKSLYEKSGSVLIEEHKHSARVTVYTKAGYAAMRDNVGIGSSNKKLSDLLMRQDETFLSELVDAYVNGDGNVTKRGGALWKRVHTTSRVWAFQLQSILARLGHYATVELRRPGGPGVIQGRDIMRKDIYQVQWTEGGHGPKQARDCGDYFAVPIRKREVREAHERVYNLDVEEPDSYLAYGFAVHNCTAPIYKSDSLHSAVVEIIVKPHARVRYTTIQNWSNNVYNLVTKRARAEAGATMEWVDGNIGSKVTMKYPAVWMTGEHAKGEVLSVAFAGEDQHQDTGAKMLHLAPNTSSNIVSKSVARGGGRTSYRASSR
;
A
#
# COMPACT_ATOMS: atom_id res chain seq x y z
N MET A 1 -10.62 23.90 -8.48
CA MET A 1 -9.91 23.62 -7.21
C MET A 1 -8.42 23.89 -7.44
N GLY A 2 -7.64 24.33 -6.45
CA GLY A 2 -6.23 24.69 -6.66
C GLY A 2 -5.31 24.15 -5.57
N GLN A 3 -4.12 23.70 -5.97
CA GLN A 3 -3.05 23.23 -5.11
C GLN A 3 -2.01 24.33 -4.95
N PHE A 4 -1.61 24.60 -3.72
CA PHE A 4 -0.59 25.58 -3.42
C PHE A 4 0.50 24.93 -2.60
N GLU A 5 1.73 24.98 -3.10
CA GLU A 5 2.87 24.34 -2.45
C GLU A 5 3.98 25.35 -2.21
N ARG A 6 4.63 25.24 -1.05
CA ARG A 6 5.81 26.03 -0.75
C ARG A 6 6.90 25.13 -0.22
N THR A 7 8.02 25.12 -0.92
CA THR A 7 9.24 24.40 -0.51
C THR A 7 10.33 25.42 -0.21
N LEU A 8 10.93 25.34 0.98
CA LEU A 8 12.14 26.08 1.34
C LEU A 8 13.23 25.08 1.71
N ILE A 9 14.36 25.12 1.00
CA ILE A 9 15.54 24.33 1.31
C ILE A 9 16.68 25.29 1.66
N ILE A 10 17.34 25.06 2.78
CA ILE A 10 18.57 25.78 3.17
C ILE A 10 19.65 24.72 3.32
N ALA A 11 20.58 24.67 2.36
CA ALA A 11 21.73 23.78 2.41
C ALA A 11 22.85 24.49 3.18
N ASP A 12 23.30 23.88 4.28
CA ASP A 12 24.32 24.45 5.15
C ASP A 12 25.71 24.39 4.50
N GLU A 13 26.68 25.13 5.04
CA GLU A 13 28.04 25.24 4.48
C GLU A 13 28.67 23.86 4.23
N GLY A 14 29.24 23.67 3.04
CA GLY A 14 29.88 22.41 2.62
C GLY A 14 28.94 21.20 2.46
N SER A 15 27.63 21.35 2.67
CA SER A 15 26.68 20.24 2.60
C SER A 15 26.36 19.80 1.16
N TYR A 16 25.91 18.56 1.01
CA TYR A 16 25.31 18.06 -0.22
C TYR A 16 23.83 17.70 0.03
N VAL A 17 22.92 18.28 -0.75
CA VAL A 17 21.48 18.00 -0.68
C VAL A 17 20.99 17.50 -2.03
N HIS A 18 20.35 16.33 -2.05
CA HIS A 18 19.62 15.83 -3.21
C HIS A 18 18.14 15.67 -2.84
N TYR A 19 17.29 16.58 -3.32
CA TYR A 19 15.85 16.49 -3.12
C TYR A 19 15.22 15.62 -4.21
N VAL A 20 14.54 14.55 -3.78
CA VAL A 20 13.83 13.59 -4.64
C VAL A 20 12.55 13.15 -3.92
N GLU A 21 11.45 13.04 -4.67
CA GLU A 21 10.18 12.54 -4.14
C GLU A 21 10.31 11.08 -3.65
N GLY A 22 9.54 10.74 -2.62
CA GLY A 22 9.55 9.43 -2.00
C GLY A 22 9.15 8.33 -2.99
N CYS A 23 9.70 7.13 -2.83
CA CYS A 23 9.34 5.96 -3.63
C CYS A 23 9.34 4.68 -2.77
N VAL A 24 8.86 3.57 -3.34
CA VAL A 24 8.93 2.22 -2.77
C VAL A 24 9.63 1.27 -3.76
N PRO A 25 10.33 0.22 -3.32
CA PRO A 25 11.11 -0.63 -4.21
C PRO A 25 10.24 -1.56 -5.06
N ALA A 26 10.83 -2.09 -6.14
CA ALA A 26 10.22 -3.14 -6.94
C ALA A 26 9.78 -4.34 -6.06
N GLY A 27 8.66 -4.97 -6.38
CA GLY A 27 8.11 -6.10 -5.65
C GLY A 27 7.32 -5.73 -4.39
N GLU A 28 7.35 -4.46 -3.96
CA GLU A 28 6.55 -3.98 -2.84
C GLU A 28 5.07 -4.08 -3.16
N LEU A 29 4.28 -4.67 -2.26
CA LEU A 29 2.88 -5.00 -2.55
C LEU A 29 1.95 -3.85 -2.17
N ILE A 30 1.17 -3.42 -3.14
CA ILE A 30 0.14 -2.38 -3.01
C ILE A 30 -1.22 -3.03 -2.85
N THR A 31 -2.00 -2.55 -1.87
CA THR A 31 -3.38 -3.00 -1.66
C THR A 31 -4.29 -2.40 -2.71
N THR A 32 -4.84 -3.26 -3.56
CA THR A 32 -5.78 -2.84 -4.60
C THR A 32 -7.22 -2.84 -4.09
N ALA A 33 -8.09 -2.11 -4.78
CA ALA A 33 -9.48 -1.88 -4.34
C ALA A 33 -10.33 -3.17 -4.27
N ASP A 34 -9.97 -4.19 -5.05
CA ASP A 34 -10.54 -5.53 -5.05
C ASP A 34 -10.01 -6.43 -3.91
N GLY A 35 -9.15 -5.88 -3.05
CA GLY A 35 -8.56 -6.59 -1.93
C GLY A 35 -7.36 -7.48 -2.30
N ASP A 36 -6.88 -7.43 -3.55
CA ASP A 36 -5.65 -8.11 -3.94
C ASP A 36 -4.40 -7.32 -3.49
N LEU A 37 -3.25 -7.98 -3.56
CA LEU A 37 -1.94 -7.39 -3.32
C LEU A 37 -1.08 -7.54 -4.57
N ARG A 38 -0.85 -6.41 -5.24
CA ARG A 38 -0.09 -6.38 -6.50
C ARG A 38 1.26 -5.70 -6.32
N PRO A 39 2.36 -6.22 -6.90
CA PRO A 39 3.63 -5.51 -6.94
C PRO A 39 3.47 -4.12 -7.55
N ILE A 40 4.11 -3.10 -6.99
CA ILE A 40 3.95 -1.72 -7.44
C ILE A 40 4.25 -1.54 -8.93
N GLU A 41 5.25 -2.24 -9.47
CA GLU A 41 5.63 -2.19 -10.88
C GLU A 41 4.58 -2.80 -11.82
N SER A 42 3.60 -3.54 -11.28
CA SER A 42 2.48 -4.12 -12.03
C SER A 42 1.24 -3.22 -12.05
N ILE A 43 1.19 -2.20 -11.18
CA ILE A 43 0.10 -1.22 -11.15
C ILE A 43 0.15 -0.35 -12.41
N ARG A 44 -1.02 -0.01 -12.95
CA ARG A 44 -1.19 0.79 -14.18
C ARG A 44 -2.09 1.98 -13.92
N VAL A 45 -1.96 3.01 -14.76
CA VAL A 45 -2.91 4.12 -14.80
C VAL A 45 -4.31 3.57 -15.09
N GLY A 46 -5.29 3.97 -14.28
CA GLY A 46 -6.66 3.46 -14.33
C GLY A 46 -6.98 2.33 -13.35
N ASP A 47 -5.96 1.68 -12.75
CA ASP A 47 -6.20 0.78 -11.61
C ASP A 47 -6.78 1.55 -10.43
N TYR A 48 -7.46 0.83 -9.52
CA TYR A 48 -7.93 1.37 -8.26
C TYR A 48 -7.16 0.77 -7.09
N VAL A 49 -6.63 1.62 -6.23
CA VAL A 49 -5.88 1.26 -5.02
C VAL A 49 -6.61 1.77 -3.78
N SER A 50 -6.43 1.08 -2.66
CA SER A 50 -6.98 1.53 -1.38
C SER A 50 -6.12 2.66 -0.82
N SER A 51 -6.74 3.63 -0.14
CA SER A 51 -6.09 4.80 0.46
C SER A 51 -6.32 4.87 1.98
N HIS A 52 -5.70 5.84 2.65
CA HIS A 52 -5.76 6.01 4.11
C HIS A 52 -7.15 6.38 4.65
N ASP A 53 -8.05 6.86 3.80
CA ASP A 53 -9.46 7.13 4.14
C ASP A 53 -10.32 5.84 4.13
N GLY A 54 -9.71 4.70 3.78
CA GLY A 54 -10.36 3.40 3.67
C GLY A 54 -11.14 3.21 2.38
N ARG A 55 -11.03 4.12 1.40
CA ARG A 55 -11.78 4.07 0.14
C ARG A 55 -10.88 3.75 -1.05
N PRO A 56 -11.45 3.24 -2.15
CA PRO A 56 -10.72 3.02 -3.39
C PRO A 56 -10.55 4.32 -4.18
N HIS A 57 -9.35 4.55 -4.68
CA HIS A 57 -8.99 5.72 -5.48
C HIS A 57 -8.24 5.31 -6.74
N ARG A 58 -8.47 6.05 -7.82
CA ARG A 58 -7.92 5.73 -9.13
C ARG A 58 -6.45 6.16 -9.21
N VAL A 59 -5.61 5.29 -9.76
CA VAL A 59 -4.22 5.60 -10.11
C VAL A 59 -4.20 6.45 -11.37
N THR A 60 -3.59 7.62 -11.28
CA THR A 60 -3.58 8.66 -12.32
C THR A 60 -2.23 8.74 -13.03
N ALA A 61 -1.14 8.43 -12.34
CA ALA A 61 0.19 8.27 -12.93
C ALA A 61 1.00 7.18 -12.22
N VAL A 62 1.96 6.61 -12.94
CA VAL A 62 2.97 5.69 -12.38
C VAL A 62 4.34 6.31 -12.65
N GLN A 63 5.18 6.34 -11.63
CA GLN A 63 6.50 6.93 -11.67
C GLN A 63 7.56 5.89 -11.33
N MET A 64 8.75 6.04 -11.91
CA MET A 64 9.87 5.14 -11.69
C MET A 64 11.19 5.92 -11.75
N ARG A 65 12.15 5.50 -10.94
CA ARG A 65 13.53 5.99 -11.00
C ARG A 65 14.49 4.93 -10.46
N ASP A 66 15.76 5.07 -10.77
CA ASP A 66 16.78 4.28 -10.10
C ASP A 66 17.15 4.97 -8.76
N LEU A 67 17.22 4.18 -7.70
CA LEU A 67 17.68 4.61 -6.38
C LEU A 67 19.16 4.25 -6.25
N ASN A 68 19.93 5.21 -5.75
CA ASN A 68 21.26 4.98 -5.19
C ASN A 68 21.26 5.61 -3.79
N GLY A 69 21.01 4.80 -2.76
CA GLY A 69 20.92 5.26 -1.37
C GLY A 69 20.09 4.33 -0.48
N GLU A 70 19.64 4.86 0.66
CA GLU A 70 19.01 4.06 1.71
C GLU A 70 17.54 3.68 1.42
N LEU A 71 17.21 2.42 1.70
CA LEU A 71 15.86 1.92 1.89
C LEU A 71 15.60 1.62 3.36
N TYR A 72 14.44 2.06 3.83
CA TYR A 72 13.94 1.85 5.18
C TYR A 72 12.86 0.79 5.14
N SER A 73 13.09 -0.33 5.84
CA SER A 73 12.08 -1.37 6.02
C SER A 73 11.44 -1.29 7.39
N PHE A 74 10.11 -1.33 7.43
CA PHE A 74 9.33 -1.31 8.66
C PHE A 74 8.63 -2.65 8.85
N THR A 75 8.91 -3.31 9.97
CA THR A 75 8.18 -4.51 10.38
C THR A 75 7.18 -4.13 11.47
N PRO A 76 5.87 -4.07 11.16
CA PRO A 76 4.85 -3.86 12.18
C PRO A 76 4.69 -5.12 13.04
N MET A 77 3.82 -5.07 14.06
CA MET A 77 3.48 -6.25 14.86
C MET A 77 2.96 -7.42 14.01
N SER A 78 2.30 -7.11 12.90
CA SER A 78 1.94 -8.07 11.86
C SER A 78 3.15 -8.27 10.93
N SER A 79 4.03 -9.22 11.26
CA SER A 79 5.36 -9.29 10.63
C SER A 79 5.32 -9.59 9.12
N ALA A 80 4.27 -10.24 8.63
CA ALA A 80 4.09 -10.49 7.20
C ALA A 80 3.73 -9.20 6.41
N ASN A 81 3.26 -8.14 7.08
CA ASN A 81 3.05 -6.82 6.47
C ASN A 81 4.33 -5.96 6.47
N LYS A 82 5.51 -6.59 6.44
CA LYS A 82 6.77 -5.85 6.31
C LYS A 82 6.82 -5.19 4.92
N PHE A 83 7.08 -3.89 4.90
CA PHE A 83 7.23 -3.12 3.68
C PHE A 83 8.47 -2.22 3.76
N SER A 84 8.93 -1.76 2.59
CA SER A 84 10.11 -0.90 2.47
C SER A 84 9.81 0.34 1.65
N VAL A 85 10.47 1.45 1.99
CA VAL A 85 10.32 2.74 1.31
C VAL A 85 11.65 3.49 1.30
N THR A 86 11.81 4.49 0.42
CA THR A 86 12.96 5.39 0.44
C THR A 86 12.95 6.29 1.67
N ALA A 87 14.11 6.81 2.09
CA ALA A 87 14.29 7.68 3.25
C ALA A 87 13.27 8.85 3.37
N GLU A 88 12.94 9.51 2.26
CA GLU A 88 12.03 10.67 2.25
C GLU A 88 10.55 10.30 2.15
N HIS A 89 10.21 9.03 1.92
CA HIS A 89 8.83 8.62 1.65
C HIS A 89 7.94 8.87 2.86
N PRO A 90 6.88 9.69 2.75
CA PRO A 90 6.04 10.00 3.90
C PRO A 90 5.15 8.80 4.28
N LEU A 91 5.20 8.45 5.56
CA LEU A 91 4.35 7.45 6.18
C LEU A 91 3.33 8.14 7.09
N LEU A 92 2.09 7.68 7.12
CA LEU A 92 1.10 8.20 8.06
C LEU A 92 1.35 7.60 9.44
N ILE A 93 1.74 8.43 10.40
CA ILE A 93 2.29 8.01 11.70
C ILE A 93 1.66 8.78 12.85
N VAL A 94 1.40 8.09 13.96
CA VAL A 94 1.30 8.73 15.29
C VAL A 94 2.60 8.46 16.07
N PRO A 95 3.42 9.48 16.35
CA PRO A 95 4.66 9.30 17.08
C PRO A 95 4.42 8.82 18.51
N ARG A 96 5.16 7.80 18.93
CA ARG A 96 4.98 7.21 20.26
C ARG A 96 5.21 8.23 21.36
N HIS A 97 6.23 9.07 21.22
CA HIS A 97 6.62 10.03 22.25
C HIS A 97 5.50 11.00 22.64
N GLU A 98 4.59 11.31 21.71
CA GLU A 98 3.45 12.19 21.97
C GLU A 98 2.36 11.52 22.81
N VAL A 99 2.29 10.19 22.82
CA VAL A 99 1.22 9.41 23.45
C VAL A 99 1.69 8.56 24.64
N ARG A 100 2.97 8.67 25.03
CA ARG A 100 3.54 7.97 26.19
C ARG A 100 2.92 8.44 27.51
N VAL A 101 2.76 7.52 28.47
CA VAL A 101 2.56 7.90 29.88
C VAL A 101 3.90 8.25 30.52
N MET A 102 3.90 9.04 31.60
CA MET A 102 5.13 9.42 32.32
C MET A 102 5.87 8.25 33.01
N ARG A 103 5.35 7.01 32.91
CA ARG A 103 5.92 5.83 33.58
C ARG A 103 7.16 5.31 32.84
N LYS A 104 8.27 5.15 33.57
CA LYS A 104 9.56 4.66 33.01
C LYS A 104 9.46 3.23 32.47
N GLU A 105 10.30 2.93 31.48
CA GLU A 105 10.49 1.60 30.89
C GLU A 105 10.88 0.57 31.96
N ARG A 106 10.35 -0.66 31.84
CA ARG A 106 10.65 -1.77 32.75
C ARG A 106 10.88 -3.04 31.95
N LYS A 107 11.89 -3.84 32.33
CA LYS A 107 12.16 -5.19 31.78
C LYS A 107 12.24 -5.24 30.24
N GLY A 108 12.84 -4.22 29.59
CA GLY A 108 12.97 -4.14 28.13
C GLY A 108 11.69 -3.76 27.37
N TRP A 109 10.60 -3.43 28.06
CA TRP A 109 9.36 -2.96 27.44
C TRP A 109 9.39 -1.44 27.26
N LYS A 110 9.08 -0.96 26.04
CA LYS A 110 8.91 0.47 25.74
C LYS A 110 7.85 1.09 26.66
N ALA A 111 8.01 2.37 26.99
CA ALA A 111 7.10 3.10 27.86
C ALA A 111 5.64 2.92 27.41
N GLU A 112 4.74 2.65 28.36
CA GLU A 112 3.31 2.43 28.10
C GLU A 112 2.69 3.67 27.44
N VAL A 113 1.62 3.47 26.65
CA VAL A 113 0.93 4.56 25.95
C VAL A 113 -0.45 4.80 26.53
N ASN A 114 -0.83 6.08 26.62
CA ASN A 114 -2.18 6.45 27.01
C ASN A 114 -3.11 6.20 25.82
N SER A 115 -3.97 5.19 25.95
CA SER A 115 -4.88 4.76 24.86
C SER A 115 -5.96 5.79 24.55
N ALA A 116 -6.37 6.63 25.51
CA ALA A 116 -7.30 7.72 25.25
C ALA A 116 -6.60 8.86 24.51
N LYS A 117 -5.34 9.17 24.85
CA LYS A 117 -4.53 10.16 24.15
C LYS A 117 -4.26 9.73 22.71
N LEU A 118 -3.79 8.50 22.50
CA LEU A 118 -3.54 7.96 21.16
C LEU A 118 -4.77 8.04 20.25
N ARG A 119 -5.96 7.72 20.75
CA ARG A 119 -7.21 7.81 19.97
C ARG A 119 -7.62 9.23 19.58
N ARG A 120 -7.11 10.25 20.29
CA ARG A 120 -7.39 11.66 20.02
C ARG A 120 -6.27 12.35 19.24
N THR A 121 -5.10 11.71 19.12
CA THR A 121 -3.97 12.26 18.39
C THR A 121 -4.17 12.01 16.90
N GLU A 122 -4.18 13.09 16.12
CA GLU A 122 -4.26 13.00 14.66
C GLU A 122 -2.93 12.44 14.10
N PRO A 123 -2.99 11.44 13.21
CA PRO A 123 -1.81 10.98 12.48
C PRO A 123 -1.28 12.08 11.56
N ARG A 124 0.03 12.09 11.32
CA ARG A 124 0.67 13.00 10.38
C ARG A 124 1.64 12.28 9.45
N TRP A 125 1.88 12.86 8.28
CA TRP A 125 2.86 12.38 7.33
C TRP A 125 4.28 12.67 7.83
N ILE A 126 5.08 11.62 8.02
CA ILE A 126 6.46 11.69 8.50
C ILE A 126 7.35 10.94 7.52
N ALA A 127 8.43 11.59 7.06
CA ALA A 127 9.44 10.94 6.23
C ALA A 127 10.00 9.69 6.93
N ALA A 128 10.13 8.58 6.19
CA ALA A 128 10.56 7.29 6.70
C ALA A 128 11.82 7.34 7.59
N LYS A 129 12.84 8.12 7.20
CA LYS A 129 14.08 8.30 7.98
C LYS A 129 13.85 8.81 9.41
N ASN A 130 12.79 9.58 9.62
CA ASN A 130 12.41 10.19 10.89
C ASN A 130 11.45 9.33 11.71
N VAL A 131 10.96 8.21 11.16
CA VAL A 131 10.08 7.28 11.87
C VAL A 131 10.89 6.37 12.78
N ALA A 132 10.51 6.29 14.06
CA ALA A 132 11.22 5.49 15.05
C ALA A 132 10.51 4.16 15.33
N GLU A 133 11.26 3.16 15.78
CA GLU A 133 10.65 1.93 16.26
C GLU A 133 9.68 2.21 17.42
N GLY A 134 8.52 1.59 17.39
CA GLY A 134 7.47 1.73 18.40
C GLY A 134 6.51 2.90 18.18
N ASP A 135 6.78 3.77 17.20
CA ASP A 135 5.78 4.66 16.61
C ASP A 135 4.65 3.83 15.97
N PHE A 136 3.50 4.46 15.75
CA PHE A 136 2.30 3.78 15.28
C PHE A 136 2.06 4.08 13.80
N LEU A 137 2.09 3.03 12.98
CA LEU A 137 1.62 3.04 11.61
C LEU A 137 0.09 3.00 11.56
N ILE A 138 -0.48 3.65 10.56
CA ILE A 138 -1.93 3.67 10.35
C ILE A 138 -2.34 2.57 9.36
N TYR A 139 -3.15 1.64 9.85
CA TYR A 139 -3.85 0.63 9.05
C TYR A 139 -5.32 1.05 8.93
N PRO A 140 -5.78 1.61 7.80
CA PRO A 140 -7.16 2.06 7.66
C PRO A 140 -8.14 0.88 7.61
N LYS A 141 -9.37 1.10 8.08
CA LYS A 141 -10.45 0.14 7.91
C LYS A 141 -11.08 0.36 6.53
N PRO A 142 -11.15 -0.67 5.67
CA PRO A 142 -11.86 -0.55 4.41
C PRO A 142 -13.30 -0.11 4.65
N LYS A 143 -13.72 0.95 3.98
CA LYS A 143 -15.10 1.45 4.07
C LYS A 143 -15.98 0.67 3.08
N PRO A 144 -17.20 0.31 3.48
CA PRO A 144 -18.14 -0.31 2.56
C PRO A 144 -18.36 0.62 1.36
N ILE A 145 -18.28 0.05 0.16
CA ILE A 145 -18.84 0.69 -1.02
C ILE A 145 -20.35 0.48 -0.90
N PRO A 146 -21.19 1.52 -0.99
CA PRO A 146 -22.64 1.37 -0.91
C PRO A 146 -23.13 0.55 -2.12
N HIS A 147 -23.09 -0.76 -1.99
CA HIS A 147 -23.60 -1.73 -2.93
C HIS A 147 -24.51 -2.67 -2.17
N LYS A 148 -25.64 -3.03 -2.78
CA LYS A 148 -26.55 -4.01 -2.19
C LYS A 148 -25.88 -5.38 -2.23
N THR A 149 -25.92 -6.11 -1.11
CA THR A 149 -25.54 -7.53 -1.04
C THR A 149 -26.38 -8.30 -2.06
N VAL A 150 -25.70 -9.07 -2.89
CA VAL A 150 -26.32 -9.77 -4.04
C VAL A 150 -26.38 -11.27 -3.80
N LEU A 151 -25.50 -11.79 -2.94
CA LEU A 151 -25.39 -13.21 -2.64
C LEU A 151 -26.00 -13.53 -1.28
N SER A 152 -26.53 -14.75 -1.16
CA SER A 152 -27.20 -15.18 0.07
C SER A 152 -26.20 -15.56 1.17
N LEU A 153 -26.66 -15.59 2.42
CA LEU A 153 -25.83 -16.01 3.56
C LEU A 153 -25.42 -17.49 3.46
N GLU A 154 -26.24 -18.33 2.81
CA GLU A 154 -25.88 -19.71 2.49
C GLU A 154 -24.67 -19.79 1.56
N PHE A 155 -24.55 -18.85 0.62
CA PHE A 155 -23.35 -18.77 -0.23
C PHE A 155 -22.12 -18.34 0.57
N ALA A 156 -22.26 -17.35 1.47
CA ALA A 156 -21.18 -16.95 2.38
C ALA A 156 -20.68 -18.14 3.22
N ARG A 157 -21.59 -18.87 3.86
CA ARG A 157 -21.28 -20.06 4.65
C ARG A 157 -20.57 -21.13 3.83
N LEU A 158 -21.10 -21.44 2.64
CA LEU A 158 -20.48 -22.42 1.75
C LEU A 158 -19.08 -21.99 1.29
N ALA A 159 -18.89 -20.71 0.97
CA ALA A 159 -17.59 -20.15 0.58
C ALA A 159 -16.58 -20.19 1.75
N GLY A 160 -17.02 -19.94 2.98
CA GLY A 160 -16.20 -20.05 4.19
C GLY A 160 -15.72 -21.48 4.42
N TYR A 161 -16.62 -22.47 4.39
CA TYR A 161 -16.24 -23.88 4.44
C TYR A 161 -15.38 -24.29 3.24
N TYR A 162 -15.61 -23.71 2.06
CA TYR A 162 -14.79 -24.00 0.90
C TYR A 162 -13.36 -23.48 1.09
N LEU A 163 -13.19 -22.30 1.67
CA LEU A 163 -11.88 -21.73 2.01
C LEU A 163 -11.12 -22.61 3.00
N ALA A 164 -11.81 -23.18 3.99
CA ALA A 164 -11.25 -24.09 4.98
C ALA A 164 -10.96 -25.48 4.36
N GLU A 165 -12.02 -26.25 4.15
CA GLU A 165 -11.96 -27.69 3.91
C GLU A 165 -12.40 -28.11 2.51
N GLY A 166 -12.82 -27.15 1.68
CA GLY A 166 -13.35 -27.43 0.35
C GLY A 166 -12.32 -27.41 -0.78
N HIS A 167 -12.64 -28.14 -1.83
CA HIS A 167 -11.95 -28.16 -3.11
C HIS A 167 -12.90 -28.48 -4.28
N ALA A 168 -12.77 -27.73 -5.38
CA ALA A 168 -13.50 -27.99 -6.61
C ALA A 168 -12.66 -28.87 -7.55
N CYS A 169 -13.16 -30.05 -7.91
CA CYS A 169 -12.47 -30.99 -8.80
C CYS A 169 -13.42 -31.77 -9.72
N LEU A 170 -12.82 -32.47 -10.68
CA LEU A 170 -13.53 -33.49 -11.47
C LEU A 170 -13.47 -34.82 -10.71
N THR A 171 -14.63 -35.32 -10.28
CA THR A 171 -14.78 -36.66 -9.69
C THR A 171 -15.46 -37.55 -10.72
N ASN A 172 -14.79 -38.64 -11.13
CA ASN A 172 -15.28 -39.54 -12.18
C ASN A 172 -15.67 -38.82 -13.49
N GLY A 173 -14.91 -37.77 -13.85
CA GLY A 173 -15.19 -36.93 -15.02
C GLY A 173 -16.28 -35.87 -14.83
N CYS A 174 -16.93 -35.82 -13.65
CA CYS A 174 -18.00 -34.87 -13.35
C CYS A 174 -17.52 -33.74 -12.44
N GLU A 175 -17.93 -32.51 -12.73
CA GLU A 175 -17.67 -31.33 -11.89
C GLU A 175 -18.30 -31.49 -10.50
N SER A 176 -17.47 -31.34 -9.47
CA SER A 176 -17.84 -31.63 -8.09
C SER A 176 -17.18 -30.70 -7.09
N LEU A 177 -17.87 -30.48 -5.98
CA LEU A 177 -17.32 -29.90 -4.76
C LEU A 177 -17.07 -31.03 -3.76
N ILE A 178 -15.88 -31.05 -3.17
CA ILE A 178 -15.51 -31.98 -2.11
C ILE A 178 -15.14 -31.18 -0.87
N PHE A 179 -15.67 -31.57 0.28
CA PHE A 179 -15.31 -31.05 1.59
C PHE A 179 -14.88 -32.21 2.49
N SER A 180 -13.88 -31.99 3.34
CA SER A 180 -13.38 -33.01 4.27
C SER A 180 -13.36 -32.45 5.68
N PHE A 181 -14.05 -33.10 6.61
CA PHE A 181 -14.12 -32.70 8.01
C PHE A 181 -13.66 -33.87 8.90
N HIS A 182 -13.44 -33.61 10.18
CA HIS A 182 -13.31 -34.68 11.16
C HIS A 182 -14.66 -35.40 11.34
N SER A 183 -14.65 -36.69 11.71
CA SER A 183 -15.89 -37.47 11.91
C SER A 183 -16.80 -36.92 13.01
N ASP A 184 -16.23 -36.19 13.96
CA ASP A 184 -16.95 -35.62 15.10
C ASP A 184 -17.56 -34.23 14.79
N GLU A 185 -17.21 -33.65 13.64
CA GLU A 185 -17.66 -32.33 13.18
C GLU A 185 -18.90 -32.43 12.29
N PHE A 186 -19.83 -33.31 12.67
CA PHE A 186 -20.99 -33.64 11.85
C PHE A 186 -21.95 -32.45 11.64
N GLU A 187 -21.93 -31.47 12.54
CA GLU A 187 -22.69 -30.22 12.36
C GLU A 187 -22.25 -29.45 11.10
N PHE A 188 -20.95 -29.32 10.85
CA PHE A 188 -20.43 -28.63 9.67
C PHE A 188 -20.72 -29.40 8.38
N VAL A 189 -20.70 -30.73 8.46
CA VAL A 189 -21.12 -31.61 7.35
C VAL A 189 -22.56 -31.30 6.95
N GLU A 190 -23.49 -31.20 7.90
CA GLU A 190 -24.89 -30.89 7.62
C GLU A 190 -25.10 -29.44 7.15
N GLU A 191 -24.35 -28.48 7.69
CA GLU A 191 -24.38 -27.08 7.20
C GLU A 191 -23.99 -26.99 5.72
N VAL A 192 -22.92 -27.67 5.31
CA VAL A 192 -22.50 -27.72 3.90
C VAL A 192 -23.57 -28.38 3.03
N ARG A 193 -24.15 -29.49 3.49
CA ARG A 193 -25.23 -30.21 2.76
C ARG A 193 -26.46 -29.33 2.59
N GLN A 194 -26.87 -28.61 3.63
CA GLN A 194 -28.00 -27.68 3.60
C GLN A 194 -27.73 -26.50 2.67
N ALA A 195 -26.55 -25.89 2.76
CA ALA A 195 -26.16 -24.80 1.86
C ALA A 195 -26.15 -25.26 0.39
N CYS A 196 -25.59 -26.43 0.09
CA CYS A 196 -25.60 -26.98 -1.27
C CYS A 196 -27.02 -27.34 -1.75
N LYS A 197 -27.87 -27.88 -0.86
CA LYS A 197 -29.28 -28.18 -1.18
C LYS A 197 -30.05 -26.90 -1.51
N SER A 198 -29.85 -25.84 -0.73
CA SER A 198 -30.49 -24.54 -0.92
C SER A 198 -30.03 -23.86 -2.21
N LEU A 199 -28.73 -23.83 -2.47
CA LEU A 199 -28.13 -23.10 -3.60
C LEU A 199 -28.23 -23.86 -4.93
N TYR A 200 -28.18 -25.19 -4.92
CA TYR A 200 -28.00 -26.01 -6.12
C TYR A 200 -28.94 -27.21 -6.21
N GLU A 201 -29.91 -27.35 -5.29
CA GLU A 201 -30.83 -28.49 -5.22
C GLU A 201 -30.11 -29.85 -5.06
N LYS A 202 -28.88 -29.83 -4.53
CA LYS A 202 -28.03 -31.02 -4.31
C LYS A 202 -27.44 -30.98 -2.91
N SER A 203 -27.81 -31.93 -2.05
CA SER A 203 -27.17 -32.08 -0.73
C SER A 203 -25.84 -32.82 -0.79
N GLY A 204 -25.56 -33.57 -1.86
CA GLY A 204 -24.39 -34.43 -1.98
C GLY A 204 -24.47 -35.72 -1.16
N SER A 205 -23.46 -36.57 -1.33
CA SER A 205 -23.26 -37.81 -0.56
C SER A 205 -22.24 -37.59 0.54
N VAL A 206 -22.45 -38.22 1.70
CA VAL A 206 -21.47 -38.26 2.80
C VAL A 206 -20.82 -39.64 2.82
N LEU A 207 -19.50 -39.66 2.90
CA LEU A 207 -18.71 -40.85 3.18
C LEU A 207 -18.01 -40.66 4.52
N ILE A 208 -18.32 -41.50 5.50
CA ILE A 208 -17.64 -41.52 6.80
C ILE A 208 -16.62 -42.66 6.78
N GLU A 209 -15.35 -42.32 6.99
CA GLU A 209 -14.26 -43.30 7.11
C GLU A 209 -13.80 -43.32 8.59
N GLU A 210 -14.44 -44.15 9.43
CA GLU A 210 -14.19 -44.21 10.88
C GLU A 210 -12.71 -44.42 11.23
N HIS A 211 -12.01 -45.29 10.50
CA HIS A 211 -10.59 -45.57 10.71
C HIS A 211 -9.65 -44.40 10.43
N LYS A 212 -10.13 -43.37 9.72
CA LYS A 212 -9.38 -42.14 9.40
C LYS A 212 -9.92 -40.93 10.16
N HIS A 213 -10.94 -41.12 10.99
CA HIS A 213 -11.67 -40.05 11.67
C HIS A 213 -12.11 -38.92 10.71
N SER A 214 -12.56 -39.28 9.50
CA SER A 214 -12.88 -38.30 8.45
C SER A 214 -14.29 -38.46 7.91
N ALA A 215 -14.99 -37.35 7.71
CA ALA A 215 -16.26 -37.26 7.01
C ALA A 215 -16.07 -36.45 5.71
N ARG A 216 -16.32 -37.07 4.55
CA ARG A 216 -16.20 -36.42 3.24
C ARG A 216 -17.57 -36.17 2.63
N VAL A 217 -17.84 -34.93 2.27
CA VAL A 217 -19.03 -34.54 1.49
C VAL A 217 -18.63 -34.41 0.03
N THR A 218 -19.33 -35.09 -0.86
CA THR A 218 -19.15 -34.94 -2.33
C THR A 218 -20.45 -34.47 -2.95
N VAL A 219 -20.41 -33.32 -3.61
CA VAL A 219 -21.57 -32.70 -4.28
C VAL A 219 -21.26 -32.58 -5.76
N TYR A 220 -21.97 -33.32 -6.61
CA TYR A 220 -21.87 -33.18 -8.05
C TYR A 220 -22.72 -31.97 -8.50
N THR A 221 -22.04 -30.88 -8.86
CA THR A 221 -22.69 -29.63 -9.25
C THR A 221 -21.79 -28.80 -10.16
N LYS A 222 -22.19 -28.66 -11.43
CA LYS A 222 -21.52 -27.78 -12.39
C LYS A 222 -21.58 -26.31 -11.96
N ALA A 223 -22.75 -25.87 -11.50
CA ALA A 223 -22.96 -24.50 -11.03
C ALA A 223 -22.10 -24.20 -9.80
N GLY A 224 -22.08 -25.09 -8.80
CA GLY A 224 -21.26 -24.91 -7.59
C GLY A 224 -19.76 -24.98 -7.88
N TYR A 225 -19.33 -25.88 -8.76
CA TYR A 225 -17.94 -25.95 -9.23
C TYR A 225 -17.50 -24.62 -9.86
N ALA A 226 -18.27 -24.10 -10.82
CA ALA A 226 -17.97 -22.82 -11.48
C ALA A 226 -17.98 -21.66 -10.47
N ALA A 227 -18.99 -21.60 -9.59
CA ALA A 227 -19.10 -20.55 -8.59
C ALA A 227 -17.90 -20.49 -7.65
N MET A 228 -17.42 -21.63 -7.15
CA MET A 228 -16.24 -21.69 -6.28
C MET A 228 -14.95 -21.42 -7.04
N ARG A 229 -14.79 -21.97 -8.25
CA ARG A 229 -13.63 -21.69 -9.11
C ARG A 229 -13.49 -20.20 -9.38
N ASP A 230 -14.58 -19.54 -9.76
CA ASP A 230 -14.58 -18.16 -10.24
C ASP A 230 -14.52 -17.14 -9.09
N ASN A 231 -15.10 -17.46 -7.93
CA ASN A 231 -15.18 -16.53 -6.81
C ASN A 231 -14.21 -16.81 -5.66
N VAL A 232 -13.71 -18.04 -5.52
CA VAL A 232 -12.85 -18.44 -4.40
C VAL A 232 -11.52 -19.07 -4.88
N GLY A 233 -11.47 -19.60 -6.11
CA GLY A 233 -10.28 -20.21 -6.70
C GLY A 233 -10.13 -21.72 -6.41
N ILE A 234 -9.17 -22.36 -7.10
CA ILE A 234 -8.88 -23.79 -6.98
C ILE A 234 -7.45 -23.99 -6.49
N GLY A 235 -7.27 -24.91 -5.55
CA GLY A 235 -6.00 -25.23 -4.92
C GLY A 235 -5.70 -24.30 -3.74
N SER A 236 -5.19 -24.88 -2.66
CA SER A 236 -5.05 -24.20 -1.35
C SER A 236 -4.27 -22.89 -1.38
N SER A 237 -3.29 -22.75 -2.29
CA SER A 237 -2.43 -21.57 -2.39
C SER A 237 -2.97 -20.47 -3.30
N ASN A 238 -3.95 -20.81 -4.15
CA ASN A 238 -4.59 -19.87 -5.07
C ASN A 238 -5.96 -19.42 -4.57
N LYS A 239 -6.42 -19.95 -3.42
CA LYS A 239 -7.67 -19.54 -2.79
C LYS A 239 -7.65 -18.03 -2.56
N LYS A 240 -8.61 -17.30 -3.10
CA LYS A 240 -8.81 -15.86 -2.91
C LYS A 240 -10.25 -15.51 -3.21
N LEU A 241 -10.80 -14.52 -2.51
CA LEU A 241 -12.10 -13.98 -2.82
C LEU A 241 -12.03 -13.10 -4.07
N SER A 242 -13.02 -13.21 -4.95
CA SER A 242 -13.24 -12.28 -6.05
C SER A 242 -13.64 -10.90 -5.53
N ASP A 243 -13.51 -9.88 -6.39
CA ASP A 243 -13.99 -8.52 -6.12
C ASP A 243 -15.48 -8.50 -5.73
N LEU A 244 -16.30 -9.37 -6.34
CA LEU A 244 -17.72 -9.52 -6.00
C LEU A 244 -17.91 -9.92 -4.53
N LEU A 245 -17.13 -10.88 -4.03
CA LEU A 245 -17.24 -11.35 -2.64
C LEU A 245 -16.66 -10.35 -1.65
N MET A 246 -15.54 -9.71 -1.98
CA MET A 246 -14.91 -8.69 -1.12
C MET A 246 -15.82 -7.47 -0.89
N ARG A 247 -16.75 -7.19 -1.82
CA ARG A 247 -17.69 -6.06 -1.76
C ARG A 247 -19.01 -6.34 -1.04
N GLN A 248 -19.29 -7.57 -0.62
CA GLN A 248 -20.53 -7.85 0.12
C GLN A 248 -20.54 -7.11 1.47
N ASP A 249 -21.72 -7.02 2.09
CA ASP A 249 -21.87 -6.35 3.39
C ASP A 249 -21.17 -7.09 4.54
N GLU A 250 -21.11 -6.42 5.68
CA GLU A 250 -20.50 -6.93 6.90
C GLU A 250 -21.21 -8.17 7.43
N THR A 251 -22.52 -8.33 7.19
CA THR A 251 -23.27 -9.54 7.61
C THR A 251 -22.82 -10.76 6.80
N PHE A 252 -22.73 -10.63 5.48
CA PHE A 252 -22.21 -11.67 4.60
C PHE A 252 -20.76 -12.03 4.93
N LEU A 253 -19.91 -11.01 5.13
CA LEU A 253 -18.49 -11.22 5.43
C LEU A 253 -18.31 -11.86 6.82
N SER A 254 -19.12 -11.50 7.81
CA SER A 254 -19.11 -12.15 9.12
C SER A 254 -19.46 -13.63 9.00
N GLU A 255 -20.55 -13.96 8.30
CA GLU A 255 -20.98 -15.34 8.08
C GLU A 255 -19.91 -16.18 7.36
N LEU A 256 -19.27 -15.61 6.34
CA LEU A 256 -18.17 -16.27 5.63
C LEU A 256 -16.97 -16.54 6.54
N VAL A 257 -16.58 -15.56 7.37
CA VAL A 257 -15.45 -15.69 8.29
C VAL A 257 -15.75 -16.71 9.38
N ASP A 258 -16.97 -16.72 9.94
CA ASP A 258 -17.35 -17.68 10.97
C ASP A 258 -17.35 -19.12 10.43
N ALA A 259 -17.88 -19.35 9.22
CA ALA A 259 -17.80 -20.66 8.57
C ALA A 259 -16.35 -21.08 8.27
N TYR A 260 -15.49 -20.15 7.86
CA TYR A 260 -14.05 -20.43 7.68
C TYR A 260 -13.36 -20.82 8.99
N VAL A 261 -13.67 -20.12 10.09
CA VAL A 261 -13.14 -20.43 11.43
C VAL A 261 -13.68 -21.76 11.96
N ASN A 262 -14.93 -22.10 11.67
CA ASN A 262 -15.49 -23.40 12.05
C ASN A 262 -14.76 -24.55 11.36
N GLY A 263 -14.37 -24.37 10.09
CA GLY A 263 -13.65 -25.41 9.34
C GLY A 263 -12.17 -25.55 9.68
N ASP A 264 -11.43 -24.45 9.81
CA ASP A 264 -9.95 -24.46 9.88
C ASP A 264 -9.39 -23.60 11.04
N GLY A 265 -10.26 -23.15 11.94
CA GLY A 265 -9.93 -22.26 13.04
C GLY A 265 -9.61 -22.95 14.36
N ASN A 266 -8.73 -22.32 15.12
CA ASN A 266 -8.48 -22.61 16.53
C ASN A 266 -9.02 -21.46 17.38
N VAL A 267 -10.02 -21.74 18.22
CA VAL A 267 -10.64 -20.75 19.11
C VAL A 267 -10.32 -21.07 20.56
N THR A 268 -9.76 -20.12 21.29
CA THR A 268 -9.47 -20.28 22.73
C THR A 268 -9.99 -19.08 23.53
N LYS A 269 -10.60 -19.33 24.70
CA LYS A 269 -11.09 -18.28 25.57
C LYS A 269 -10.03 -17.93 26.62
N ARG A 270 -9.54 -16.68 26.63
CA ARG A 270 -8.53 -16.22 27.60
C ARG A 270 -8.73 -14.75 27.95
N GLY A 271 -8.81 -14.44 29.25
CA GLY A 271 -8.92 -13.06 29.74
C GLY A 271 -10.20 -12.34 29.31
N GLY A 272 -11.31 -13.09 29.17
CA GLY A 272 -12.59 -12.57 28.70
C GLY A 272 -12.66 -12.30 27.19
N ALA A 273 -11.60 -12.60 26.43
CA ALA A 273 -11.55 -12.50 24.97
C ALA A 273 -11.57 -13.89 24.34
N LEU A 274 -12.17 -13.99 23.15
CA LEU A 274 -12.02 -15.13 22.24
C LEU A 274 -10.79 -14.87 21.37
N TRP A 275 -9.84 -15.77 21.41
CA TRP A 275 -8.63 -15.75 20.58
C TRP A 275 -8.86 -16.70 19.42
N LYS A 276 -8.96 -16.15 18.22
CA LYS A 276 -9.16 -16.91 16.99
C LYS A 276 -7.85 -16.93 16.21
N ARG A 277 -7.50 -18.09 15.66
CA ARG A 277 -6.34 -18.29 14.79
C ARG A 277 -6.70 -19.25 13.66
N VAL A 278 -6.22 -18.95 12.46
CA VAL A 278 -6.35 -19.79 11.27
C VAL A 278 -5.00 -19.88 10.56
N HIS A 279 -4.82 -20.90 9.73
CA HIS A 279 -3.62 -21.10 8.93
C HIS A 279 -3.97 -21.23 7.45
N THR A 280 -3.20 -20.61 6.57
CA THR A 280 -3.43 -20.77 5.13
C THR A 280 -2.12 -20.76 4.35
N THR A 281 -2.11 -21.46 3.21
CA THR A 281 -1.00 -21.39 2.25
C THR A 281 -1.23 -20.35 1.16
N SER A 282 -2.43 -19.75 1.11
CA SER A 282 -2.71 -18.64 0.20
C SER A 282 -2.33 -17.32 0.86
N ARG A 283 -1.31 -16.67 0.32
CA ARG A 283 -0.90 -15.33 0.73
C ARG A 283 -2.03 -14.32 0.53
N VAL A 284 -2.70 -14.37 -0.62
CA VAL A 284 -3.77 -13.41 -0.98
C VAL A 284 -4.92 -13.54 0.00
N TRP A 285 -5.36 -14.78 0.30
CA TRP A 285 -6.42 -15.01 1.29
C TRP A 285 -6.04 -14.51 2.68
N ALA A 286 -4.79 -14.73 3.14
CA ALA A 286 -4.36 -14.27 4.45
C ALA A 286 -4.52 -12.75 4.62
N PHE A 287 -4.19 -11.96 3.59
CA PHE A 287 -4.32 -10.50 3.62
C PHE A 287 -5.75 -10.02 3.30
N GLN A 288 -6.51 -10.71 2.46
CA GLN A 288 -7.95 -10.46 2.29
C GLN A 288 -8.69 -10.67 3.61
N LEU A 289 -8.40 -11.75 4.33
CA LEU A 289 -8.96 -12.01 5.66
C LEU A 289 -8.58 -10.91 6.66
N GLN A 290 -7.33 -10.44 6.67
CA GLN A 290 -6.93 -9.30 7.50
C GLN A 290 -7.74 -8.04 7.17
N SER A 291 -7.96 -7.77 5.87
CA SER A 291 -8.75 -6.63 5.39
C SER A 291 -10.23 -6.74 5.78
N ILE A 292 -10.83 -7.93 5.62
CA ILE A 292 -12.21 -8.23 6.03
C ILE A 292 -12.37 -8.05 7.54
N LEU A 293 -11.48 -8.63 8.33
CA LEU A 293 -11.50 -8.49 9.78
C LEU A 293 -11.38 -7.02 10.20
N ALA A 294 -10.53 -6.24 9.53
CA ALA A 294 -10.41 -4.82 9.81
C ALA A 294 -11.72 -4.06 9.54
N ARG A 295 -12.43 -4.40 8.46
CA ARG A 295 -13.77 -3.88 8.15
C ARG A 295 -14.81 -4.29 9.19
N LEU A 296 -14.73 -5.51 9.72
CA LEU A 296 -15.55 -6.00 10.84
C LEU A 296 -15.14 -5.43 12.21
N GLY A 297 -14.13 -4.56 12.27
CA GLY A 297 -13.69 -3.92 13.52
C GLY A 297 -12.66 -4.71 14.33
N HIS A 298 -12.03 -5.72 13.72
CA HIS A 298 -11.01 -6.56 14.35
C HIS A 298 -9.66 -6.42 13.64
N TYR A 299 -8.64 -5.94 14.35
CA TYR A 299 -7.29 -5.96 13.80
C TYR A 299 -6.70 -7.37 13.92
N ALA A 300 -6.38 -7.98 12.77
CA ALA A 300 -5.69 -9.25 12.71
C ALA A 300 -4.19 -9.07 12.45
N THR A 301 -3.38 -9.94 13.04
CA THR A 301 -1.96 -10.05 12.70
C THR A 301 -1.74 -11.26 11.81
N VAL A 302 -0.92 -11.06 10.77
CA VAL A 302 -0.48 -12.05 9.82
C VAL A 302 1.01 -12.31 10.05
N GLU A 303 1.36 -13.57 10.26
CA GLU A 303 2.73 -14.04 10.48
C GLU A 303 3.07 -15.15 9.49
N LEU A 304 4.24 -15.09 8.85
CA LEU A 304 4.79 -16.24 8.14
C LEU A 304 5.37 -17.23 9.16
N ARG A 305 4.67 -18.34 9.40
CA ARG A 305 5.03 -19.32 10.45
C ARG A 305 6.09 -20.31 10.03
N ARG A 306 5.99 -20.80 8.80
CA ARG A 306 6.94 -21.73 8.21
C ARG A 306 7.18 -21.26 6.78
N PRO A 307 8.39 -20.79 6.45
CA PRO A 307 8.72 -20.54 5.06
C PRO A 307 8.68 -21.87 4.29
N GLY A 308 8.21 -21.80 3.05
CA GLY A 308 8.26 -22.87 2.09
C GLY A 308 9.71 -23.28 1.81
N GLY A 309 9.87 -24.45 1.21
CA GLY A 309 11.19 -25.00 0.95
C GLY A 309 11.20 -26.53 0.94
N PRO A 310 12.34 -27.13 0.55
CA PRO A 310 12.49 -28.57 0.57
C PRO A 310 12.27 -29.10 1.99
N GLY A 311 11.67 -30.28 2.07
CA GLY A 311 11.45 -31.01 3.30
C GLY A 311 11.20 -32.48 3.01
N VAL A 312 11.37 -33.30 4.05
CA VAL A 312 11.10 -34.74 3.96
C VAL A 312 9.95 -35.06 4.91
N ILE A 313 8.88 -35.66 4.39
CA ILE A 313 7.78 -36.18 5.21
C ILE A 313 7.66 -37.68 4.95
N GLN A 314 7.81 -38.49 6.01
CA GLN A 314 7.74 -39.95 5.94
C GLN A 314 8.61 -40.54 4.80
N GLY A 315 9.83 -40.02 4.64
CA GLY A 315 10.78 -40.47 3.62
C GLY A 315 10.51 -39.97 2.19
N ARG A 316 9.52 -39.10 1.98
CA ARG A 316 9.24 -38.47 0.68
C ARG A 316 9.74 -37.04 0.65
N ASP A 317 10.51 -36.71 -0.39
CA ASP A 317 10.88 -35.33 -0.70
C ASP A 317 9.64 -34.55 -1.11
N ILE A 318 9.39 -33.44 -0.43
CA ILE A 318 8.31 -32.53 -0.73
C ILE A 318 8.82 -31.09 -0.79
N MET A 319 8.20 -30.30 -1.66
CA MET A 319 8.33 -28.85 -1.61
C MET A 319 7.23 -28.31 -0.70
N ARG A 320 7.58 -27.92 0.53
CA ARG A 320 6.65 -27.28 1.44
C ARG A 320 6.32 -25.89 0.93
N LYS A 321 5.08 -25.46 1.16
CA LYS A 321 4.61 -24.13 0.85
C LYS A 321 4.74 -23.22 2.07
N ASP A 322 4.74 -21.91 1.83
CA ASP A 322 4.60 -20.92 2.89
C ASP A 322 3.30 -21.16 3.66
N ILE A 323 3.36 -21.03 4.99
CA ILE A 323 2.17 -21.08 5.86
C ILE A 323 2.04 -19.73 6.56
N TYR A 324 0.97 -19.02 6.24
CA TYR A 324 0.55 -17.79 6.89
C TYR A 324 -0.38 -18.13 8.05
N GLN A 325 -0.14 -17.53 9.20
CA GLN A 325 -1.04 -17.58 10.34
C GLN A 325 -1.72 -16.23 10.49
N VAL A 326 -3.05 -16.23 10.51
CA VAL A 326 -3.84 -15.04 10.82
C VAL A 326 -4.43 -15.21 12.21
N GLN A 327 -4.26 -14.22 13.08
CA GLN A 327 -4.76 -14.27 14.46
C GLN A 327 -5.35 -12.92 14.89
N TRP A 328 -6.47 -12.97 15.59
CA TRP A 328 -7.17 -11.81 16.13
C TRP A 328 -7.90 -12.18 17.43
N THR A 329 -8.49 -11.17 18.08
CA THR A 329 -9.29 -11.38 19.28
C THR A 329 -10.61 -10.65 19.21
N GLU A 330 -11.65 -11.28 19.74
CA GLU A 330 -13.00 -10.73 19.86
C GLU A 330 -13.39 -10.60 21.33
N GLY A 331 -13.90 -9.42 21.70
CA GLY A 331 -14.28 -9.11 23.07
C GLY A 331 -13.12 -9.02 24.06
N GLY A 332 -13.46 -8.71 25.32
CA GLY A 332 -12.53 -8.72 26.45
C GLY A 332 -11.38 -7.71 26.38
N HIS A 333 -10.30 -8.01 27.11
CA HIS A 333 -9.09 -7.20 27.20
C HIS A 333 -7.93 -7.83 26.41
N GLY A 334 -8.21 -8.31 25.19
CA GLY A 334 -7.24 -8.95 24.28
C GLY A 334 -5.92 -8.17 24.10
N PRO A 335 -4.95 -8.68 23.33
CA PRO A 335 -3.62 -8.10 23.24
C PRO A 335 -3.72 -6.64 22.78
N LYS A 336 -3.55 -5.74 23.74
CA LYS A 336 -3.62 -4.29 23.55
C LYS A 336 -2.34 -3.80 22.87
N GLN A 337 -2.02 -4.26 21.67
CA GLN A 337 -0.86 -3.78 20.92
C GLN A 337 -1.30 -2.83 19.81
N ALA A 338 -2.16 -3.28 18.89
CA ALA A 338 -2.89 -2.39 17.99
C ALA A 338 -4.02 -1.67 18.76
N ARG A 339 -4.38 -0.47 18.30
CA ARG A 339 -5.42 0.35 18.92
C ARG A 339 -6.44 0.72 17.87
N ASP A 340 -7.69 0.34 18.11
CA ASP A 340 -8.81 0.84 17.34
C ASP A 340 -9.00 2.33 17.63
N CYS A 341 -8.90 3.15 16.58
CA CYS A 341 -9.06 4.59 16.60
C CYS A 341 -10.28 5.06 15.79
N GLY A 342 -11.28 4.19 15.58
CA GLY A 342 -12.47 4.49 14.80
C GLY A 342 -12.30 4.05 13.35
N ASP A 343 -11.87 4.93 12.46
CA ASP A 343 -11.72 4.64 11.02
C ASP A 343 -10.44 3.86 10.67
N TYR A 344 -9.54 3.67 11.63
CA TYR A 344 -8.27 2.99 11.42
C TYR A 344 -7.78 2.30 12.70
N PHE A 345 -6.78 1.43 12.54
CA PHE A 345 -5.99 0.88 13.63
C PHE A 345 -4.60 1.52 13.67
N ALA A 346 -4.20 1.97 14.86
CA ALA A 346 -2.83 2.40 15.13
C ALA A 346 -1.99 1.18 15.55
N VAL A 347 -1.00 0.81 14.72
CA VAL A 347 -0.22 -0.43 14.84
C VAL A 347 1.24 -0.10 15.14
N PRO A 348 1.81 -0.57 16.25
CA PRO A 348 3.18 -0.23 16.59
C PRO A 348 4.21 -0.92 15.67
N ILE A 349 5.25 -0.16 15.31
CA ILE A 349 6.42 -0.66 14.59
C ILE A 349 7.27 -1.51 15.54
N ARG A 350 7.49 -2.79 15.19
CA ARG A 350 8.31 -3.72 15.97
C ARG A 350 9.79 -3.56 15.68
N LYS A 351 10.15 -3.40 14.40
CA LYS A 351 11.53 -3.33 13.93
C LYS A 351 11.65 -2.33 12.79
N ARG A 352 12.73 -1.55 12.77
CA ARG A 352 13.16 -0.70 11.64
C ARG A 352 14.52 -1.17 11.17
N GLU A 353 14.67 -1.37 9.86
CA GLU A 353 15.93 -1.76 9.23
C GLU A 353 16.27 -0.76 8.14
N VAL A 354 17.57 -0.51 7.94
CA VAL A 354 18.09 0.34 6.87
C VAL A 354 19.07 -0.49 6.05
N ARG A 355 18.97 -0.40 4.72
CA ARG A 355 19.97 -0.97 3.81
C ARG A 355 20.30 0.02 2.71
N GLU A 356 21.55 0.02 2.28
CA GLU A 356 21.94 0.65 1.01
C GLU A 356 21.37 -0.15 -0.16
N ALA A 357 20.91 0.56 -1.18
CA ALA A 357 20.25 -0.03 -2.33
C ALA A 357 20.63 0.70 -3.63
N HIS A 358 20.87 -0.12 -4.66
CA HIS A 358 21.11 0.31 -6.05
C HIS A 358 20.07 -0.37 -6.94
N GLU A 359 18.80 0.00 -6.76
CA GLU A 359 17.68 -0.69 -7.39
C GLU A 359 16.61 0.28 -7.86
N ARG A 360 15.70 -0.21 -8.68
CA ARG A 360 14.61 0.59 -9.21
C ARG A 360 13.51 0.75 -8.17
N VAL A 361 13.05 1.98 -8.01
CA VAL A 361 11.96 2.36 -7.12
C VAL A 361 10.84 3.02 -7.91
N TYR A 362 9.63 2.90 -7.38
CA TYR A 362 8.39 3.30 -8.00
C TYR A 362 7.58 4.19 -7.05
N ASN A 363 6.72 5.03 -7.61
CA ASN A 363 5.68 5.71 -6.85
C ASN A 363 4.42 5.80 -7.72
N LEU A 364 3.28 5.98 -7.08
CA LEU A 364 1.98 6.19 -7.72
C LEU A 364 1.56 7.64 -7.51
N ASP A 365 0.86 8.18 -8.49
CA ASP A 365 -0.09 9.28 -8.27
C ASP A 365 -1.50 8.68 -8.24
N VAL A 366 -2.31 9.14 -7.29
CA VAL A 366 -3.61 8.60 -6.94
C VAL A 366 -4.53 9.78 -6.69
N GLU A 367 -5.79 9.70 -7.13
CA GLU A 367 -6.80 10.73 -6.83
C GLU A 367 -6.87 11.05 -5.31
N GLU A 368 -7.33 12.26 -4.98
CA GLU A 368 -7.49 12.73 -3.58
C GLU A 368 -8.07 11.60 -2.70
N PRO A 369 -7.40 11.21 -1.60
CA PRO A 369 -6.57 12.07 -0.77
C PRO A 369 -5.06 11.81 -0.89
N ASP A 370 -4.56 11.54 -2.10
CA ASP A 370 -3.13 11.56 -2.39
C ASP A 370 -2.33 10.47 -1.63
N SER A 371 -2.91 9.28 -1.48
CA SER A 371 -2.24 8.18 -0.79
C SER A 371 -2.66 6.81 -1.29
N TYR A 372 -1.84 5.81 -0.99
CA TYR A 372 -2.15 4.41 -1.22
C TYR A 372 -1.62 3.54 -0.06
N LEU A 373 -1.96 2.26 -0.05
CA LEU A 373 -1.50 1.35 1.00
C LEU A 373 -0.38 0.42 0.51
N ALA A 374 0.76 0.44 1.21
CA ALA A 374 1.81 -0.58 1.11
C ALA A 374 1.59 -1.63 2.20
N TYR A 375 1.28 -2.87 1.83
CA TYR A 375 0.89 -3.95 2.75
C TYR A 375 -0.18 -3.53 3.79
N GLY A 376 -1.18 -2.75 3.35
CA GLY A 376 -2.26 -2.27 4.21
C GLY A 376 -1.92 -1.05 5.08
N PHE A 377 -0.70 -0.50 4.99
CA PHE A 377 -0.29 0.71 5.72
C PHE A 377 -0.23 1.93 4.81
N ALA A 378 -0.73 3.06 5.31
CA ALA A 378 -0.82 4.30 4.55
C ALA A 378 0.54 4.92 4.24
N VAL A 379 0.80 5.11 2.95
CA VAL A 379 1.96 5.80 2.40
C VAL A 379 1.48 6.89 1.42
N HIS A 380 2.18 8.02 1.37
CA HIS A 380 1.77 9.15 0.54
C HIS A 380 2.09 8.89 -0.94
N ASN A 381 1.26 9.40 -1.84
CA ASN A 381 1.55 9.43 -3.27
C ASN A 381 2.71 10.38 -3.58
N CYS A 382 3.07 10.47 -4.86
CA CYS A 382 3.97 11.50 -5.35
C CYS A 382 3.23 12.83 -5.55
N THR A 383 3.86 13.96 -5.25
CA THR A 383 3.27 15.30 -5.13
C THR A 383 2.82 15.97 -6.46
N ALA A 384 2.47 15.20 -7.49
CA ALA A 384 1.97 15.73 -8.76
C ALA A 384 0.51 15.32 -9.03
N PRO A 385 -0.51 15.85 -8.32
CA PRO A 385 -1.91 15.41 -8.41
C PRO A 385 -2.63 15.76 -9.73
N ILE A 386 -3.53 14.87 -10.13
CA ILE A 386 -4.42 15.01 -11.29
C ILE A 386 -5.82 15.42 -10.84
N TYR A 387 -6.31 16.58 -11.33
CA TYR A 387 -7.64 17.11 -10.99
C TYR A 387 -8.67 16.78 -12.07
N LYS A 388 -9.97 16.66 -11.72
CA LYS A 388 -11.09 16.38 -12.67
C LYS A 388 -11.73 17.63 -13.29
N SER A 389 -11.49 18.81 -12.74
CA SER A 389 -11.88 20.10 -13.31
C SER A 389 -10.64 20.90 -13.69
N ASP A 390 -10.76 21.92 -14.56
CA ASP A 390 -9.67 22.88 -14.78
C ASP A 390 -9.14 23.34 -13.41
N SER A 391 -7.89 23.00 -13.11
CA SER A 391 -7.29 23.18 -11.80
C SER A 391 -5.99 23.93 -11.91
N LEU A 392 -5.67 24.67 -10.85
CA LEU A 392 -4.45 25.45 -10.77
C LEU A 392 -3.49 24.78 -9.80
N HIS A 393 -2.33 24.35 -10.28
CA HIS A 393 -1.19 24.06 -9.43
C HIS A 393 -0.27 25.28 -9.40
N SER A 394 -0.05 25.84 -8.22
CA SER A 394 0.84 26.98 -8.02
C SER A 394 1.86 26.65 -6.93
N ALA A 395 3.11 26.39 -7.32
CA ALA A 395 4.17 26.08 -6.39
C ALA A 395 5.27 27.15 -6.37
N VAL A 396 5.79 27.43 -5.17
CA VAL A 396 6.98 28.25 -4.95
C VAL A 396 8.07 27.38 -4.32
N VAL A 397 9.18 27.19 -5.04
CA VAL A 397 10.38 26.52 -4.52
C VAL A 397 11.47 27.58 -4.34
N GLU A 398 11.94 27.71 -3.10
CA GLU A 398 13.04 28.59 -2.75
C GLU A 398 14.19 27.77 -2.15
N ILE A 399 15.39 27.95 -2.67
CA ILE A 399 16.58 27.23 -2.21
C ILE A 399 17.67 28.23 -1.86
N ILE A 400 18.29 28.09 -0.70
CA ILE A 400 19.48 28.85 -0.29
C ILE A 400 20.62 27.84 -0.18
N VAL A 401 21.66 28.02 -0.99
CA VAL A 401 22.86 27.19 -1.02
C VAL A 401 24.01 27.99 -0.42
N LYS A 402 24.36 27.70 0.83
CA LYS A 402 25.45 28.35 1.57
C LYS A 402 26.82 28.03 0.97
N PRO A 403 27.91 28.67 1.44
CA PRO A 403 29.21 28.55 0.80
C PRO A 403 29.66 27.09 0.68
N HIS A 404 30.28 26.76 -0.46
CA HIS A 404 30.80 25.43 -0.78
C HIS A 404 29.77 24.28 -0.76
N ALA A 405 28.48 24.57 -0.57
CA ALA A 405 27.43 23.57 -0.56
C ALA A 405 26.96 23.24 -1.99
N ARG A 406 26.41 22.04 -2.18
CA ARG A 406 25.87 21.58 -3.46
C ARG A 406 24.44 21.08 -3.28
N VAL A 407 23.52 21.58 -4.09
CA VAL A 407 22.12 21.14 -4.11
C VAL A 407 21.75 20.65 -5.49
N ARG A 408 21.18 19.44 -5.56
CA ARG A 408 20.46 18.93 -6.71
C ARG A 408 18.98 18.80 -6.37
N TYR A 409 18.14 19.44 -7.16
CA TYR A 409 16.69 19.35 -7.03
C TYR A 409 16.13 18.66 -8.27
N THR A 410 15.61 17.45 -8.10
CA THR A 410 15.08 16.63 -9.20
C THR A 410 13.56 16.54 -9.11
N THR A 411 12.85 16.91 -10.18
CA THR A 411 11.39 16.73 -10.29
C THR A 411 10.98 16.21 -11.65
N ILE A 412 10.21 15.13 -11.67
CA ILE A 412 9.56 14.63 -12.89
C ILE A 412 8.07 14.85 -12.70
N GLN A 413 7.51 15.78 -13.45
CA GLN A 413 6.10 16.16 -13.35
C GLN A 413 5.33 15.45 -14.45
N ASN A 414 4.19 14.85 -14.11
CA ASN A 414 3.25 14.25 -15.05
C ASN A 414 1.82 14.64 -14.67
N TRP A 415 1.39 15.83 -15.07
CA TRP A 415 0.08 16.38 -14.71
C TRP A 415 -1.04 15.91 -15.65
N SER A 416 -2.30 15.99 -15.23
CA SER A 416 -3.41 15.77 -16.15
C SER A 416 -3.59 16.93 -17.13
N ASN A 417 -4.16 16.64 -18.30
CA ASN A 417 -4.28 17.59 -19.41
C ASN A 417 -5.19 18.80 -19.12
N ASN A 418 -5.81 18.88 -17.95
CA ASN A 418 -6.67 19.97 -17.49
C ASN A 418 -6.03 20.82 -16.37
N VAL A 419 -4.77 20.56 -15.99
CA VAL A 419 -4.05 21.34 -14.98
C VAL A 419 -3.35 22.54 -15.63
N TYR A 420 -3.45 23.72 -15.03
CA TYR A 420 -2.54 24.84 -15.23
C TYR A 420 -1.43 24.76 -14.18
N ASN A 421 -0.21 24.47 -14.61
CA ASN A 421 0.95 24.26 -13.76
C ASN A 421 1.84 25.51 -13.76
N LEU A 422 1.65 26.41 -12.79
CA LEU A 422 2.35 27.69 -12.69
C LEU A 422 3.37 27.65 -11.54
N VAL A 423 4.63 27.39 -11.86
CA VAL A 423 5.65 27.12 -10.82
C VAL A 423 6.77 28.14 -10.87
N THR A 424 7.03 28.75 -9.72
CA THR A 424 8.18 29.63 -9.51
C THR A 424 9.24 28.86 -8.74
N LYS A 425 10.41 28.65 -9.34
CA LYS A 425 11.57 28.07 -8.66
C LYS A 425 12.72 29.06 -8.66
N ARG A 426 13.31 29.31 -7.50
CA ARG A 426 14.46 30.22 -7.34
C ARG A 426 15.44 29.65 -6.35
N ALA A 427 16.71 29.65 -6.72
CA ALA A 427 17.82 29.35 -5.82
C ALA A 427 18.72 30.58 -5.66
N ARG A 428 19.27 30.78 -4.46
CA ARG A 428 20.41 31.65 -4.18
C ARG A 428 21.63 30.77 -3.92
N ALA A 429 22.68 30.93 -4.71
CA ALA A 429 23.96 30.24 -4.56
C ALA A 429 25.01 31.21 -4.02
N GLU A 430 25.63 30.88 -2.90
CA GLU A 430 26.68 31.66 -2.25
C GLU A 430 28.09 31.21 -2.70
N ALA A 431 29.15 31.65 -2.03
CA ALA A 431 30.52 31.49 -2.51
C ALA A 431 30.91 30.01 -2.73
N GLY A 432 31.37 29.66 -3.93
CA GLY A 432 31.71 28.28 -4.29
C GLY A 432 30.55 27.29 -4.30
N ALA A 433 29.30 27.74 -4.11
CA ALA A 433 28.12 26.89 -4.07
C ALA A 433 27.74 26.37 -5.47
N THR A 434 27.12 25.20 -5.53
CA THR A 434 26.59 24.63 -6.79
C THR A 434 25.10 24.31 -6.66
N MET A 435 24.28 24.87 -7.55
CA MET A 435 22.85 24.56 -7.64
C MET A 435 22.54 23.86 -8.96
N GLU A 436 21.83 22.73 -8.90
CA GLU A 436 21.44 21.93 -10.05
C GLU A 436 19.92 21.69 -10.05
N TRP A 437 19.24 22.21 -11.07
CA TRP A 437 17.85 21.89 -11.36
C TRP A 437 17.79 20.77 -12.39
N VAL A 438 17.13 19.67 -12.06
CA VAL A 438 16.85 18.57 -13.00
C VAL A 438 15.33 18.43 -13.11
N ASP A 439 14.76 18.74 -14.27
CA ASP A 439 13.32 18.66 -14.48
C ASP A 439 12.87 17.87 -15.72
N GLY A 440 11.77 17.13 -15.54
CA GLY A 440 10.97 16.53 -16.60
C GLY A 440 9.55 17.10 -16.56
N ASN A 441 9.05 17.60 -17.68
CA ASN A 441 7.76 18.25 -17.82
C ASN A 441 6.88 17.44 -18.76
N ILE A 442 5.91 16.72 -18.21
CA ILE A 442 4.99 15.85 -18.93
C ILE A 442 3.57 16.19 -18.44
N GLY A 443 2.56 16.10 -19.31
CA GLY A 443 1.19 16.37 -18.88
C GLY A 443 0.82 17.86 -18.82
N SER A 444 -0.26 18.24 -18.13
CA SER A 444 -0.77 19.62 -17.98
C SER A 444 -1.37 20.20 -19.26
N LYS A 445 -2.41 21.04 -19.11
CA LYS A 445 -2.93 21.89 -20.18
C LYS A 445 -1.89 22.95 -20.56
N VAL A 446 -1.39 23.66 -19.55
CA VAL A 446 -0.37 24.69 -19.67
C VAL A 446 0.60 24.60 -18.50
N THR A 447 1.88 24.36 -18.79
CA THR A 447 2.96 24.53 -17.82
C THR A 447 3.66 25.85 -18.07
N MET A 448 3.88 26.64 -17.02
CA MET A 448 4.79 27.79 -17.00
C MET A 448 5.79 27.61 -15.87
N LYS A 449 7.04 27.30 -16.21
CA LYS A 449 8.08 27.04 -15.21
C LYS A 449 9.45 27.49 -15.68
N TYR A 450 10.07 28.35 -14.88
CA TYR A 450 11.36 28.98 -15.20
C TYR A 450 12.30 28.93 -13.99
N PRO A 451 12.97 27.78 -13.72
CA PRO A 451 13.88 27.70 -12.58
C PRO A 451 15.01 28.72 -12.69
N ALA A 452 15.25 29.42 -11.59
CA ALA A 452 16.24 30.47 -11.50
C ALA A 452 17.37 30.09 -10.55
N VAL A 453 18.60 30.50 -10.89
CA VAL A 453 19.76 30.47 -9.98
C VAL A 453 20.36 31.86 -9.90
N TRP A 454 20.39 32.42 -8.69
CA TRP A 454 21.03 33.69 -8.36
C TRP A 454 22.39 33.38 -7.76
N MET A 455 23.43 33.47 -8.59
CA MET A 455 24.82 33.24 -8.19
C MET A 455 25.36 34.50 -7.52
N THR A 456 25.15 34.59 -6.21
CA THR A 456 25.44 35.77 -5.38
C THR A 456 26.83 35.75 -4.73
N GLY A 457 27.54 34.63 -4.75
CA GLY A 457 28.90 34.52 -4.24
C GLY A 457 29.92 34.18 -5.30
N GLU A 458 31.18 34.53 -5.06
CA GLU A 458 32.28 34.24 -5.98
C GLU A 458 32.40 32.73 -6.26
N HIS A 459 32.70 32.36 -7.50
CA HIS A 459 32.82 30.96 -7.93
C HIS A 459 31.53 30.11 -7.83
N ALA A 460 30.37 30.72 -7.58
CA ALA A 460 29.10 30.00 -7.58
C ALA A 460 28.75 29.43 -8.96
N LYS A 461 28.06 28.29 -8.97
CA LYS A 461 27.67 27.53 -10.16
C LYS A 461 26.17 27.27 -10.20
N GLY A 462 25.58 27.41 -11.39
CA GLY A 462 24.17 27.10 -11.64
C GLY A 462 23.98 26.18 -12.85
N GLU A 463 23.28 25.08 -12.67
CA GLU A 463 22.96 24.13 -13.74
C GLU A 463 21.46 23.91 -13.86
N VAL A 464 20.96 23.85 -15.09
CA VAL A 464 19.59 23.41 -15.40
C VAL A 464 19.66 22.33 -16.48
N LEU A 465 19.10 21.17 -16.18
CA LEU A 465 18.77 20.11 -17.14
C LEU A 465 17.25 19.97 -17.21
N SER A 466 16.66 20.25 -18.37
CA SER A 466 15.22 20.27 -18.57
C SER A 466 14.80 19.40 -19.75
N VAL A 467 13.77 18.58 -19.57
CA VAL A 467 13.10 17.83 -20.65
C VAL A 467 11.61 18.15 -20.64
N ALA A 468 11.02 18.44 -21.80
CA ALA A 468 9.59 18.71 -21.92
C ALA A 468 8.92 17.87 -23.01
N PHE A 469 7.71 17.37 -22.74
CA PHE A 469 6.86 16.67 -23.70
C PHE A 469 5.47 17.31 -23.73
N ALA A 470 4.97 17.65 -24.93
CA ALA A 470 3.62 18.15 -25.15
C ALA A 470 2.86 17.26 -26.15
N GLY A 471 1.74 16.70 -25.71
CA GLY A 471 0.74 16.01 -26.54
C GLY A 471 -0.36 16.94 -27.05
N GLU A 472 -1.43 16.36 -27.60
CA GLU A 472 -2.61 17.09 -28.09
C GLU A 472 -3.18 18.05 -27.03
N ASP A 473 -3.49 19.27 -27.44
CA ASP A 473 -3.99 20.37 -26.58
C ASP A 473 -3.14 20.77 -25.37
N GLN A 474 -1.85 20.40 -25.34
CA GLN A 474 -0.92 20.79 -24.28
C GLN A 474 0.04 21.90 -24.70
N HIS A 475 0.40 22.77 -23.74
CA HIS A 475 1.44 23.78 -23.89
C HIS A 475 2.48 23.71 -22.76
N GLN A 476 3.71 23.33 -23.08
CA GLN A 476 4.84 23.43 -22.16
C GLN A 476 5.63 24.73 -22.42
N ASP A 477 5.41 25.78 -21.63
CA ASP A 477 6.23 27.01 -21.61
C ASP A 477 7.26 26.90 -20.49
N THR A 478 8.39 26.28 -20.82
CA THR A 478 9.48 25.98 -19.87
C THR A 478 10.64 26.94 -20.09
N GLY A 479 11.60 26.96 -19.17
CA GLY A 479 12.77 27.81 -19.33
C GLY A 479 13.72 27.78 -18.16
N ALA A 480 14.69 28.69 -18.17
CA ALA A 480 15.70 28.82 -17.13
C ALA A 480 16.18 30.28 -17.00
N LYS A 481 16.55 30.69 -15.78
CA LYS A 481 17.12 32.02 -15.51
C LYS A 481 18.41 31.90 -14.70
N MET A 482 19.53 32.28 -15.30
CA MET A 482 20.83 32.35 -14.61
C MET A 482 21.19 33.81 -14.38
N LEU A 483 21.41 34.19 -13.12
CA LEU A 483 21.83 35.54 -12.74
C LEU A 483 23.22 35.46 -12.11
N HIS A 484 24.20 36.01 -12.81
CA HIS A 484 25.60 36.11 -12.41
C HIS A 484 25.82 37.41 -11.64
N LEU A 485 25.68 37.37 -10.31
CA LEU A 485 25.73 38.55 -9.44
C LEU A 485 27.08 38.73 -8.72
N ALA A 486 28.03 37.83 -8.97
CA ALA A 486 29.37 37.83 -8.38
C ALA A 486 30.46 37.42 -9.40
N PRO A 487 31.74 37.78 -9.16
CA PRO A 487 32.85 37.40 -10.03
C PRO A 487 33.03 35.88 -10.14
N ASN A 488 33.64 35.44 -11.24
CA ASN A 488 34.06 34.05 -11.46
C ASN A 488 32.94 33.00 -11.39
N THR A 489 31.68 33.41 -11.58
CA THR A 489 30.50 32.52 -11.59
C THR A 489 30.34 31.83 -12.95
N SER A 490 29.73 30.64 -12.96
CA SER A 490 29.52 29.87 -14.21
C SER A 490 28.16 29.18 -14.22
N SER A 491 27.57 29.02 -15.41
CA SER A 491 26.29 28.32 -15.54
C SER A 491 26.20 27.45 -16.79
N ASN A 492 25.36 26.42 -16.71
CA ASN A 492 25.06 25.52 -17.82
C ASN A 492 23.54 25.29 -17.92
N ILE A 493 23.01 25.35 -19.14
CA ILE A 493 21.59 25.15 -19.42
C ILE A 493 21.48 24.13 -20.56
N VAL A 494 20.90 22.98 -20.25
CA VAL A 494 20.60 21.93 -21.23
C VAL A 494 19.08 21.73 -21.24
N SER A 495 18.47 21.94 -22.41
CA SER A 495 17.04 21.70 -22.60
C SER A 495 16.78 20.81 -23.80
N LYS A 496 15.81 19.89 -23.66
CA LYS A 496 15.27 19.07 -24.74
C LYS A 496 13.74 19.16 -24.71
N SER A 497 13.12 19.22 -25.87
CA SER A 497 11.65 19.28 -25.97
C SER A 497 11.13 18.40 -27.08
N VAL A 498 9.95 17.82 -26.88
CA VAL A 498 9.23 16.98 -27.84
C VAL A 498 7.78 17.46 -27.91
N ALA A 499 7.32 17.78 -29.10
CA ALA A 499 5.92 18.12 -29.38
C ALA A 499 5.31 17.05 -30.29
N ARG A 500 4.10 16.59 -29.97
CA ARG A 500 3.38 15.55 -30.72
C ARG A 500 1.88 15.85 -30.77
N GLY A 501 1.25 15.53 -31.91
CA GLY A 501 -0.22 15.57 -32.03
C GLY A 501 -0.83 16.96 -31.86
N GLY A 502 -0.14 18.02 -32.30
CA GLY A 502 -0.60 19.41 -32.15
C GLY A 502 -0.17 20.11 -30.86
N GLY A 503 0.50 19.41 -29.94
CA GLY A 503 1.07 20.00 -28.74
C GLY A 503 2.12 21.07 -29.02
N ARG A 504 2.29 22.00 -28.07
CA ARG A 504 3.23 23.11 -28.17
C ARG A 504 4.28 23.05 -27.07
N THR A 505 5.55 23.18 -27.44
CA THR A 505 6.66 23.37 -26.50
C THR A 505 7.37 24.69 -26.80
N SER A 506 7.50 25.54 -25.79
CA SER A 506 8.25 26.80 -25.84
C SER A 506 9.35 26.74 -24.77
N TYR A 507 10.56 27.17 -25.11
CA TYR A 507 11.67 27.26 -24.16
C TYR A 507 12.20 28.70 -24.06
N ARG A 508 12.33 29.22 -22.83
CA ARG A 508 12.81 30.59 -22.56
C ARG A 508 14.06 30.55 -21.68
N ALA A 509 15.19 31.00 -22.20
CA ALA A 509 16.41 31.12 -21.41
C ALA A 509 16.83 32.58 -21.25
N SER A 510 17.31 32.94 -20.07
CA SER A 510 18.08 34.16 -19.85
C SER A 510 19.32 33.85 -19.00
N SER A 511 20.48 34.29 -19.45
CA SER A 511 21.71 34.34 -18.66
C SER A 511 22.24 35.76 -18.71
N ARG A 512 22.46 36.39 -17.56
CA ARG A 512 22.92 37.78 -17.43
C ARG A 512 23.86 37.95 -16.26
#